data_AF-A0A8J7HT22-F1
#
_entry.id   AF-A0A8J7HT22-F1
#
_cell.length_a   1.000
_cell.length_b   1.000
_cell.length_c   1.000
_cell.angle_alpha   90.00
_cell.angle_beta   90.00
_cell.angle_gamma   90.00
#
_symmetry.space_group_name_H-M   'P 1'
#
loop_
_entity.id
_entity.type
_entity.pdbx_description
1 polymer ?
#
loop_
_entity_poly.entity_id
_entity_poly.type
_entity_poly.pdbx_seq_one_letter_code
_entity_poly.pdbx_strand_id
1 'polypeptide(L)'
;MKLLFGISCLGSFLLLGIANAIPSNLPSVQVVKSQLGGIPVVCHLQEINREPEKLTNLLDSYLAAKEYNLALQLVEKSTSSEFKVSALNQIASSYLEVKQKDKAILLLAKALQIAKSLDGYSTKVKALLNTGHNLIAVGRKNQAITAFSLGVQEVQIWQKAPTVPPIPGSTADREDGEAKYAIFLTQFAAGYTAAGKSDQAVKVLAQSLRLSQTLTDKQEQVNLLVDLSIQYDAAGQAKKAQELFTQSLEITENFGDENNQASVLLTIAIKLSQAKQTNKLAVVIERLLEISQNTKSDLQVFYARYLIKLWLTVDRSDQAIIIANNIKDTFTRTRLLNIIADYYLKANQRQKSLAILNQIYTLTQTIEDTSKRDYALVFISPDYAKAGKIDQVLQVIAKIEDTNRRSFAWTSVIQELSNAKKFDQVLQLLPHIEENVVGTALSAIAIKYATEGKFQQALELVNTIDNEFDQTKALVAIANHYLKLEQLKLAFEIAQLITNVKDKSEILEAIARSYDESGEYPKAKQVAQAIPNTTQRNLLIKLLTCASSSPRKY
;
A
#
# COMPACT_ATOMS: atom_id res chain seq x y z
N MET A 1 3.61 24.46 -9.94
CA MET A 1 4.06 24.23 -8.56
C MET A 1 3.09 24.98 -7.65
N LYS A 2 2.40 24.28 -6.73
CA LYS A 2 1.08 24.55 -6.11
C LYS A 2 -0.13 24.00 -6.90
N LEU A 3 -0.51 22.75 -6.59
CA LEU A 3 -1.82 22.13 -6.80
C LEU A 3 -1.78 20.71 -6.21
N LEU A 4 -1.85 20.62 -4.88
CA LEU A 4 -2.06 19.37 -4.12
C LEU A 4 -2.54 19.77 -2.73
N PHE A 5 -3.85 19.99 -2.56
CA PHE A 5 -4.57 19.83 -1.30
C PHE A 5 -6.06 19.73 -1.64
N GLY A 6 -6.59 18.53 -1.46
CA GLY A 6 -7.97 18.16 -1.81
C GLY A 6 -8.15 16.65 -1.64
N ILE A 7 -7.66 16.11 -0.52
CA ILE A 7 -7.96 14.73 -0.11
C ILE A 7 -9.15 14.84 0.85
N SER A 8 -10.35 14.68 0.31
CA SER A 8 -11.56 14.43 1.10
C SER A 8 -11.96 12.97 0.94
N CYS A 9 -11.92 12.27 2.07
CA CYS A 9 -12.36 10.91 2.36
C CYS A 9 -13.36 10.27 1.38
N LEU A 10 -12.89 9.41 0.48
CA LEU A 10 -13.71 8.41 -0.22
C LEU A 10 -12.81 7.23 -0.67
N GLY A 11 -12.96 6.08 0.00
CA GLY A 11 -12.30 4.80 -0.27
C GLY A 11 -12.28 3.97 1.02
N SER A 12 -12.72 2.72 1.12
CA SER A 12 -12.94 1.70 0.09
C SER A 12 -13.82 0.60 0.70
N PHE A 13 -14.96 0.27 0.07
CA PHE A 13 -15.70 -0.97 0.32
C PHE A 13 -15.43 -1.93 -0.84
N LEU A 14 -14.40 -2.76 -0.68
CA LEU A 14 -14.14 -4.09 -1.25
C LEU A 14 -12.63 -4.35 -1.18
N LEU A 15 -12.16 -4.86 -0.05
CA LEU A 15 -10.85 -5.51 0.07
C LEU A 15 -11.06 -6.94 0.57
N LEU A 16 -11.52 -7.78 -0.35
CA LEU A 16 -11.13 -9.18 -0.37
C LEU A 16 -9.99 -9.26 -1.38
N GLY A 17 -8.75 -9.29 -0.88
CA GLY A 17 -7.56 -9.68 -1.64
C GLY A 17 -6.72 -8.57 -2.24
N ILE A 18 -6.14 -7.68 -1.43
CA ILE A 18 -4.81 -7.10 -1.69
C ILE A 18 -4.05 -7.06 -0.35
N ALA A 19 -3.34 -8.15 -0.06
CA ALA A 19 -2.18 -8.06 0.83
C ALA A 19 -1.06 -7.32 0.08
N ASN A 20 -0.27 -6.55 0.83
CA ASN A 20 0.91 -5.78 0.42
C ASN A 20 0.67 -4.31 0.04
N ALA A 21 0.61 -3.46 1.06
CA ALA A 21 1.49 -2.29 1.18
C ALA A 21 1.44 -1.80 2.64
N ILE A 22 2.24 -2.42 3.51
CA ILE A 22 2.51 -1.90 4.85
C ILE A 22 3.41 -0.67 4.65
N PRO A 23 3.02 0.56 5.04
CA PRO A 23 3.97 1.66 5.10
C PRO A 23 5.02 1.33 6.16
N SER A 24 6.28 1.28 5.74
CA SER A 24 7.45 0.82 6.50
C SER A 24 7.94 1.82 7.57
N ASN A 25 7.05 2.60 8.18
CA ASN A 25 7.36 3.56 9.25
C ASN A 25 6.38 3.45 10.43
N LEU A 26 6.02 2.22 10.81
CA LEU A 26 5.41 1.96 12.11
C LEU A 26 6.52 2.03 13.18
N PRO A 27 6.36 2.80 14.28
CA PRO A 27 7.22 2.64 15.44
C PRO A 27 7.13 1.17 15.89
N SER A 28 8.27 0.56 16.18
CA SER A 28 8.33 -0.84 16.62
C SER A 28 7.42 -1.06 17.83
N VAL A 29 6.87 -2.26 17.97
CA VAL A 29 5.96 -2.65 19.06
C VAL A 29 6.59 -2.39 20.46
N GLN A 30 7.92 -2.42 20.55
CA GLN A 30 8.68 -2.02 21.74
C GLN A 30 8.67 -0.51 21.99
N VAL A 31 8.68 0.34 20.96
CA VAL A 31 8.62 1.81 21.09
C VAL A 31 7.25 2.25 21.62
N VAL A 32 6.16 1.57 21.24
CA VAL A 32 4.83 1.85 21.82
C VAL A 32 4.74 1.43 23.29
N LYS A 33 5.34 0.29 23.66
CA LYS A 33 5.48 -0.12 25.07
C LYS A 33 6.36 0.84 25.88
N SER A 34 7.39 1.43 25.27
CA SER A 34 8.32 2.34 25.96
C SER A 34 7.80 3.78 26.04
N GLN A 35 7.09 4.28 25.04
CA GLN A 35 6.51 5.63 25.05
C GLN A 35 5.30 5.76 26.00
N LEU A 36 4.61 4.66 26.30
CA LEU A 36 3.52 4.60 27.29
C LEU A 36 3.96 4.09 28.67
N GLY A 37 5.27 3.91 28.88
CA GLY A 37 5.90 3.77 30.20
C GLY A 37 5.17 2.85 31.18
N GLY A 38 4.68 1.67 30.79
CA GLY A 38 4.03 0.74 31.73
C GLY A 38 2.84 1.32 32.53
N ILE A 39 2.26 2.44 32.11
CA ILE A 39 1.12 3.05 32.79
C ILE A 39 -0.15 2.37 32.27
N PRO A 40 -1.03 1.84 33.15
CA PRO A 40 -2.34 1.38 32.73
C PRO A 40 -3.06 2.53 32.01
N VAL A 41 -3.60 2.25 30.81
CA VAL A 41 -4.41 3.13 29.94
C VAL A 41 -5.52 3.90 30.68
N VAL A 42 -5.81 3.52 31.92
CA VAL A 42 -6.78 4.10 32.85
C VAL A 42 -6.53 5.58 33.19
N CYS A 43 -5.27 6.05 33.29
CA CYS A 43 -5.01 7.33 33.96
C CYS A 43 -5.15 8.61 33.10
N HIS A 44 -5.17 8.55 31.77
CA HIS A 44 -5.27 9.76 30.89
C HIS A 44 -6.46 9.73 29.91
N LEU A 45 -7.42 8.81 30.09
CA LEU A 45 -8.57 8.63 29.18
C LEU A 45 -9.47 9.87 29.05
N GLN A 46 -9.53 10.74 30.06
CA GLN A 46 -10.33 11.97 29.97
C GLN A 46 -9.76 13.00 28.99
N GLU A 47 -8.43 13.11 28.91
CA GLU A 47 -7.77 13.99 27.93
C GLU A 47 -7.79 13.38 26.53
N ILE A 48 -7.59 12.06 26.43
CA ILE A 48 -7.64 11.34 25.16
C ILE A 48 -9.07 11.33 24.57
N ASN A 49 -10.11 11.24 25.41
CA ASN A 49 -11.51 11.34 24.96
C ASN A 49 -11.88 12.71 24.36
N ARG A 50 -11.08 13.76 24.58
CA ARG A 50 -11.28 15.08 23.95
C ARG A 50 -10.66 15.17 22.55
N GLU A 51 -9.85 14.18 22.15
CA GLU A 51 -9.14 14.16 20.88
C GLU A 51 -9.44 12.87 20.09
N PRO A 52 -10.46 12.87 19.20
CA PRO A 52 -10.91 11.68 18.49
C PRO A 52 -9.84 11.08 17.55
N GLU A 53 -8.91 11.89 17.06
CA GLU A 53 -7.77 11.41 16.26
C GLU A 53 -6.80 10.55 17.08
N LYS A 54 -6.51 10.95 18.32
CA LYS A 54 -5.65 10.17 19.23
C LYS A 54 -6.28 8.81 19.56
N LEU A 55 -7.59 8.78 19.78
CA LEU A 55 -8.33 7.53 19.99
C LEU A 55 -8.25 6.59 18.78
N THR A 56 -8.37 7.14 17.57
CA THR A 56 -8.33 6.36 16.32
C THR A 56 -6.93 5.78 16.09
N ASN A 57 -5.87 6.59 16.22
CA ASN A 57 -4.49 6.12 16.07
C ASN A 57 -4.13 5.04 17.09
N LEU A 58 -4.62 5.17 18.32
CA LEU A 58 -4.39 4.17 19.36
C LEU A 58 -5.10 2.85 19.04
N LEU A 59 -6.34 2.92 18.54
CA LEU A 59 -7.07 1.76 18.06
C LEU A 59 -6.31 1.05 16.94
N ASP A 60 -5.84 1.78 15.94
CA ASP A 60 -5.09 1.24 14.80
C ASP A 60 -3.81 0.52 15.27
N SER A 61 -3.11 1.09 16.25
CA SER A 61 -1.94 0.46 16.87
C SER A 61 -2.28 -0.88 17.52
N TYR A 62 -3.38 -0.95 18.28
CA TYR A 62 -3.83 -2.21 18.90
C TYR A 62 -4.27 -3.24 17.86
N LEU A 63 -4.97 -2.82 16.79
CA LEU A 63 -5.38 -3.72 15.72
C LEU A 63 -4.19 -4.27 14.94
N ALA A 64 -3.19 -3.43 14.64
CA ALA A 64 -1.94 -3.87 14.00
C ALA A 64 -1.18 -4.90 14.85
N ALA A 65 -1.20 -4.73 16.18
CA ALA A 65 -0.63 -5.68 17.14
C ALA A 65 -1.52 -6.91 17.42
N LYS A 66 -2.73 -6.97 16.85
CA LYS A 66 -3.76 -8.00 17.14
C LYS A 66 -4.18 -8.07 18.60
N GLU A 67 -4.06 -6.96 19.33
CA GLU A 67 -4.41 -6.82 20.74
C GLU A 67 -5.90 -6.48 20.91
N TYR A 68 -6.78 -7.38 20.47
CA TYR A 68 -8.22 -7.13 20.39
C TYR A 68 -8.88 -6.83 21.74
N ASN A 69 -8.36 -7.37 22.83
CA ASN A 69 -8.88 -7.10 24.17
C ASN A 69 -8.64 -5.64 24.59
N LEU A 70 -7.45 -5.09 24.29
CA LEU A 70 -7.14 -3.68 24.56
C LEU A 70 -7.99 -2.75 23.68
N ALA A 71 -8.16 -3.11 22.40
CA ALA A 71 -9.04 -2.38 21.49
C ALA A 71 -10.50 -2.33 22.02
N LEU A 72 -11.03 -3.44 22.51
CA LEU A 72 -12.39 -3.49 23.08
C LEU A 72 -12.51 -2.70 24.39
N GLN A 73 -11.51 -2.74 25.26
CA GLN A 73 -11.48 -1.92 26.48
C GLN A 73 -11.46 -0.42 26.16
N LEU A 74 -10.73 -0.02 25.11
CA LEU A 74 -10.71 1.37 24.63
C LEU A 74 -12.10 1.82 24.19
N VAL A 75 -12.83 0.97 23.47
CA VAL A 75 -14.22 1.23 23.05
C VAL A 75 -15.15 1.36 24.26
N GLU A 76 -15.04 0.47 25.24
CA GLU A 76 -15.90 0.50 26.44
C GLU A 76 -15.71 1.77 27.27
N LYS A 77 -14.48 2.23 27.41
CA LYS A 77 -14.13 3.42 28.21
C LYS A 77 -14.34 4.74 27.49
N SER A 78 -14.52 4.73 26.17
CA SER A 78 -14.81 5.94 25.42
C SER A 78 -16.20 6.50 25.77
N THR A 79 -16.36 7.82 25.73
CA THR A 79 -17.67 8.48 25.88
C THR A 79 -18.33 8.81 24.54
N SER A 80 -17.57 8.81 23.43
CA SER A 80 -18.08 9.15 22.11
C SER A 80 -18.80 7.97 21.46
N SER A 81 -20.11 8.10 21.26
CA SER A 81 -20.92 7.10 20.56
C SER A 81 -20.49 6.93 19.10
N GLU A 82 -20.05 8.01 18.44
CA GLU A 82 -19.52 7.96 17.07
C GLU A 82 -18.24 7.11 17.01
N PHE A 83 -17.28 7.39 17.91
CA PHE A 83 -16.05 6.60 17.99
C PHE A 83 -16.37 5.13 18.28
N LYS A 84 -17.28 4.84 19.22
CA LYS A 84 -17.68 3.47 19.53
C LYS A 84 -18.16 2.71 18.29
N VAL A 85 -19.02 3.31 17.47
CA VAL A 85 -19.52 2.63 16.26
C VAL A 85 -18.40 2.43 15.24
N SER A 86 -17.57 3.45 15.00
CA SER A 86 -16.44 3.34 14.08
C SER A 86 -15.47 2.24 14.52
N ALA A 87 -15.08 2.26 15.79
CA ALA A 87 -14.15 1.30 16.36
C ALA A 87 -14.69 -0.13 16.36
N LEU A 88 -15.97 -0.34 16.72
CA LEU A 88 -16.59 -1.67 16.65
C LEU A 88 -16.62 -2.22 15.23
N ASN A 89 -16.86 -1.37 14.22
CA ASN A 89 -16.80 -1.76 12.81
C ASN A 89 -15.37 -2.17 12.39
N GLN A 90 -14.36 -1.40 12.78
CA GLN A 90 -12.96 -1.71 12.46
C GLN A 90 -12.47 -3.00 13.14
N ILE A 91 -12.79 -3.18 14.43
CA ILE A 91 -12.45 -4.40 15.17
C ILE A 91 -13.17 -5.60 14.53
N ALA A 92 -14.44 -5.46 14.14
CA ALA A 92 -15.17 -6.51 13.44
C ALA A 92 -14.51 -6.89 12.10
N SER A 93 -14.08 -5.90 11.29
CA SER A 93 -13.35 -6.15 10.05
C SER A 93 -12.05 -6.91 10.30
N SER A 94 -11.25 -6.52 11.30
CA SER A 94 -10.03 -7.25 11.65
C SER A 94 -10.32 -8.68 12.13
N TYR A 95 -11.40 -8.90 12.88
CA TYR A 95 -11.83 -10.26 13.23
C TYR A 95 -12.18 -11.13 12.01
N LEU A 96 -12.68 -10.54 10.91
CA LEU A 96 -12.92 -11.28 9.68
C LEU A 96 -11.63 -11.72 8.98
N GLU A 97 -10.59 -10.90 9.04
CA GLU A 97 -9.27 -11.24 8.49
C GLU A 97 -8.67 -12.46 9.21
N VAL A 98 -8.85 -12.55 10.53
CA VAL A 98 -8.43 -13.71 11.33
C VAL A 98 -9.48 -14.83 11.38
N LYS A 99 -10.48 -14.79 10.48
CA LYS A 99 -11.56 -15.80 10.33
C LYS A 99 -12.41 -16.02 11.59
N GLN A 100 -12.44 -15.07 12.52
CA GLN A 100 -13.27 -15.12 13.74
C GLN A 100 -14.62 -14.44 13.50
N LYS A 101 -15.42 -15.02 12.60
CA LYS A 101 -16.68 -14.45 12.13
C LYS A 101 -17.72 -14.22 13.25
N ASP A 102 -17.82 -15.12 14.22
CA ASP A 102 -18.83 -15.03 15.29
C ASP A 102 -18.61 -13.81 16.18
N LYS A 103 -17.35 -13.49 16.50
CA LYS A 103 -17.02 -12.27 17.26
C LYS A 103 -17.34 -11.02 16.46
N ALA A 104 -17.03 -10.99 15.16
CA ALA A 104 -17.38 -9.88 14.29
C ALA A 104 -18.90 -9.64 14.27
N ILE A 105 -19.72 -10.70 14.18
CA ILE A 105 -21.19 -10.60 14.20
C ILE A 105 -21.69 -9.93 15.49
N LEU A 106 -21.16 -10.31 16.66
CA LEU A 106 -21.55 -9.73 17.94
C LEU A 106 -21.22 -8.23 18.02
N LEU A 107 -20.01 -7.85 17.58
CA LEU A 107 -19.59 -6.45 17.57
C LEU A 107 -20.43 -5.61 16.61
N LEU A 108 -20.75 -6.14 15.43
CA LEU A 108 -21.59 -5.43 14.44
C LEU A 108 -23.03 -5.28 14.91
N ALA A 109 -23.57 -6.24 15.66
CA ALA A 109 -24.87 -6.08 16.30
C ALA A 109 -24.88 -4.93 17.32
N LYS A 110 -23.83 -4.82 18.14
CA LYS A 110 -23.63 -3.70 19.08
C LYS A 110 -23.44 -2.37 18.34
N ALA A 111 -22.63 -2.36 17.27
CA ALA A 111 -22.41 -1.18 16.44
C ALA A 111 -23.73 -0.68 15.82
N LEU A 112 -24.56 -1.59 15.30
CA LEU A 112 -25.86 -1.24 14.73
C LEU A 112 -26.81 -0.65 15.79
N GLN A 113 -26.79 -1.18 17.01
CA GLN A 113 -27.63 -0.65 18.09
C GLN A 113 -27.23 0.78 18.45
N ILE A 114 -25.93 1.06 18.58
CA ILE A 114 -25.44 2.41 18.88
C ILE A 114 -25.70 3.35 17.69
N ALA A 115 -25.49 2.88 16.45
CA ALA A 115 -25.72 3.67 15.24
C ALA A 115 -27.17 4.17 15.13
N LYS A 116 -28.16 3.40 15.59
CA LYS A 116 -29.58 3.79 15.61
C LYS A 116 -29.87 5.00 16.49
N SER A 117 -29.11 5.18 17.56
CA SER A 117 -29.29 6.23 18.57
C SER A 117 -28.25 7.34 18.46
N LEU A 118 -27.51 7.43 17.36
CA LEU A 118 -26.57 8.52 17.14
C LEU A 118 -27.32 9.84 16.90
N ASP A 119 -26.78 10.91 17.45
CA ASP A 119 -27.18 12.27 17.10
C ASP A 119 -26.40 12.75 15.87
N GLY A 120 -27.01 13.66 15.11
CA GLY A 120 -26.42 14.23 13.89
C GLY A 120 -26.66 13.38 12.63
N TYR A 121 -27.31 13.98 11.65
CA TYR A 121 -27.72 13.31 10.41
C TYR A 121 -26.57 12.64 9.66
N SER A 122 -25.51 13.40 9.34
CA SER A 122 -24.36 12.93 8.57
C SER A 122 -23.63 11.77 9.26
N THR A 123 -23.37 11.92 10.57
CA THR A 123 -22.68 10.92 11.38
C THR A 123 -23.49 9.62 11.45
N LYS A 124 -24.79 9.73 11.68
CA LYS A 124 -25.69 8.57 11.73
C LYS A 124 -25.81 7.85 10.39
N VAL A 125 -25.93 8.60 9.28
CA VAL A 125 -25.96 8.04 7.92
C VAL A 125 -24.69 7.24 7.63
N LYS A 126 -23.50 7.82 7.88
CA LYS A 126 -22.21 7.14 7.69
C LYS A 126 -22.09 5.87 8.55
N ALA A 127 -22.47 5.97 9.82
CA ALA A 127 -22.44 4.86 10.76
C ALA A 127 -23.34 3.69 10.33
N LEU A 128 -24.57 3.98 9.89
CA LEU A 128 -25.52 2.98 9.40
C LEU A 128 -25.05 2.33 8.10
N LEU A 129 -24.49 3.11 7.18
CA LEU A 129 -23.94 2.59 5.92
C LEU A 129 -22.78 1.62 6.17
N ASN A 130 -21.77 2.07 6.93
CA ASN A 130 -20.58 1.26 7.22
C ASN A 130 -20.95 -0.03 7.96
N THR A 131 -21.81 0.07 8.97
CA THR A 131 -22.30 -1.10 9.72
C THR A 131 -23.09 -2.05 8.83
N GLY A 132 -23.94 -1.53 7.96
CA GLY A 132 -24.73 -2.32 7.03
C GLY A 132 -23.86 -3.12 6.05
N HIS A 133 -22.84 -2.52 5.45
CA HIS A 133 -21.92 -3.23 4.56
C HIS A 133 -21.10 -4.30 5.29
N ASN A 134 -20.60 -4.02 6.49
CA ASN A 134 -19.92 -5.03 7.30
C ASN A 134 -20.86 -6.19 7.69
N LEU A 135 -22.15 -5.90 7.94
CA LEU A 135 -23.17 -6.92 8.16
C LEU A 135 -23.39 -7.80 6.92
N ILE A 136 -23.29 -7.25 5.71
CA ILE A 136 -23.28 -8.05 4.45
C ILE A 136 -22.07 -8.97 4.41
N ALA A 137 -20.87 -8.47 4.72
CA ALA A 137 -19.64 -9.26 4.71
C ALA A 137 -19.71 -10.47 5.66
N VAL A 138 -20.42 -10.35 6.79
CA VAL A 138 -20.65 -11.47 7.73
C VAL A 138 -21.92 -12.29 7.41
N GLY A 139 -22.62 -12.00 6.32
CA GLY A 139 -23.82 -12.73 5.88
C GLY A 139 -25.10 -12.40 6.66
N ARG A 140 -25.12 -11.35 7.49
CA ARG A 140 -26.30 -10.90 8.25
C ARG A 140 -27.16 -9.95 7.42
N LYS A 141 -27.62 -10.43 6.25
CA LYS A 141 -28.37 -9.65 5.26
C LYS A 141 -29.58 -8.90 5.82
N ASN A 142 -30.38 -9.53 6.68
CA ASN A 142 -31.57 -8.87 7.25
C ASN A 142 -31.21 -7.67 8.14
N GLN A 143 -30.15 -7.78 8.94
CA GLN A 143 -29.69 -6.66 9.77
C GLN A 143 -29.07 -5.55 8.92
N ALA A 144 -28.35 -5.91 7.86
CA ALA A 144 -27.83 -4.95 6.89
C ALA A 144 -28.96 -4.17 6.20
N ILE A 145 -30.01 -4.88 5.74
CA ILE A 145 -31.21 -4.26 5.16
C ILE A 145 -31.87 -3.29 6.14
N THR A 146 -31.96 -3.65 7.44
CA THR A 146 -32.44 -2.71 8.46
C THR A 146 -31.57 -1.47 8.56
N ALA A 147 -30.24 -1.63 8.58
CA ALA A 147 -29.30 -0.51 8.64
C ALA A 147 -29.46 0.42 7.42
N PHE A 148 -29.54 -0.14 6.22
CA PHE A 148 -29.71 0.63 4.98
C PHE A 148 -31.08 1.32 4.92
N SER A 149 -32.15 0.67 5.37
CA SER A 149 -33.48 1.28 5.42
C SER A 149 -33.50 2.50 6.34
N LEU A 150 -32.90 2.37 7.53
CA LEU A 150 -32.80 3.49 8.47
C LEU A 150 -31.89 4.59 7.92
N GLY A 151 -30.79 4.23 7.26
CA GLY A 151 -29.87 5.19 6.65
C GLY A 151 -30.51 6.00 5.54
N VAL A 152 -31.27 5.36 4.64
CA VAL A 152 -32.02 6.05 3.58
C VAL A 152 -33.09 6.97 4.17
N GLN A 153 -33.80 6.54 5.21
CA GLN A 153 -34.75 7.42 5.93
C GLN A 153 -34.05 8.62 6.54
N GLU A 154 -32.91 8.42 7.18
CA GLU A 154 -32.12 9.49 7.78
C GLU A 154 -31.62 10.50 6.73
N VAL A 155 -31.20 10.05 5.54
CA VAL A 155 -30.85 10.96 4.42
C VAL A 155 -32.06 11.81 4.01
N GLN A 156 -33.26 11.24 3.94
CA GLN A 156 -34.47 12.00 3.59
C GLN A 156 -34.85 13.03 4.67
N ILE A 157 -34.63 12.71 5.94
CA ILE A 157 -34.85 13.65 7.04
C ILE A 157 -33.81 14.77 6.96
N TRP A 158 -32.53 14.41 6.76
CA TRP A 158 -31.43 15.37 6.62
C TRP A 158 -31.67 16.35 5.47
N GLN A 159 -32.13 15.84 4.32
CA GLN A 159 -32.47 16.67 3.17
C GLN A 159 -33.55 17.71 3.47
N LYS A 160 -34.51 17.40 4.34
CA LYS A 160 -35.63 18.28 4.71
C LYS A 160 -35.31 19.18 5.91
N ALA A 161 -34.20 18.96 6.60
CA ALA A 161 -33.84 19.72 7.79
C ALA A 161 -33.56 21.19 7.43
N PRO A 162 -33.92 22.15 8.30
CA PRO A 162 -33.67 23.57 8.04
C PRO A 162 -32.17 23.82 7.87
N THR A 163 -31.80 24.39 6.73
CA THR A 163 -30.40 24.74 6.45
C THR A 163 -29.95 25.85 7.39
N VAL A 164 -28.83 25.65 8.09
CA VAL A 164 -28.19 26.75 8.83
C VAL A 164 -27.66 27.73 7.78
N PRO A 165 -28.00 29.03 7.84
CA PRO A 165 -27.45 30.00 6.90
C PRO A 165 -25.93 30.06 7.05
N PRO A 166 -25.20 30.23 5.93
CA PRO A 166 -23.75 30.26 5.92
C PRO A 166 -23.28 31.40 6.81
N ILE A 167 -22.25 31.14 7.59
CA ILE A 167 -21.55 32.19 8.32
C ILE A 167 -20.88 33.09 7.26
N PRO A 168 -21.17 34.40 7.20
CA PRO A 168 -20.53 35.28 6.23
C PRO A 168 -19.01 35.22 6.39
N GLY A 169 -18.30 34.79 5.34
CA GLY A 169 -16.84 34.63 5.36
C GLY A 169 -16.31 33.21 5.63
N SER A 170 -17.17 32.21 5.88
CA SER A 170 -16.74 30.81 5.87
C SER A 170 -16.93 30.18 4.49
N THR A 171 -15.85 29.65 3.92
CA THR A 171 -15.93 28.68 2.80
C THR A 171 -16.41 27.30 3.27
N ALA A 172 -16.65 27.12 4.57
CA ALA A 172 -17.22 25.91 5.14
C ALA A 172 -18.75 25.91 4.92
N ASP A 173 -19.21 24.89 4.20
CA ASP A 173 -20.56 24.31 4.20
C ASP A 173 -21.68 25.03 3.42
N ARG A 174 -21.42 25.48 2.18
CA ARG A 174 -22.52 25.74 1.24
C ARG A 174 -22.36 25.31 -0.22
N GLU A 175 -21.61 24.24 -0.53
CA GLU A 175 -21.52 23.73 -1.92
C GLU A 175 -22.10 22.31 -2.20
N ASP A 176 -22.20 21.35 -1.25
CA ASP A 176 -22.43 19.94 -1.69
C ASP A 176 -23.55 19.15 -0.97
N GLY A 177 -24.63 19.79 -0.51
CA GLY A 177 -25.72 19.06 0.19
C GLY A 177 -26.34 17.96 -0.67
N GLU A 178 -26.83 18.32 -1.86
CA GLU A 178 -27.55 17.41 -2.75
C GLU A 178 -26.63 16.32 -3.33
N ALA A 179 -25.41 16.68 -3.71
CA ALA A 179 -24.40 15.74 -4.18
C ALA A 179 -24.08 14.70 -3.09
N LYS A 180 -23.86 15.14 -1.85
CA LYS A 180 -23.62 14.25 -0.70
C LYS A 180 -24.82 13.31 -0.46
N TYR A 181 -26.04 13.82 -0.49
CA TYR A 181 -27.25 12.98 -0.33
C TYR A 181 -27.34 11.92 -1.42
N ALA A 182 -27.12 12.30 -2.68
CA ALA A 182 -27.18 11.39 -3.81
C ALA A 182 -26.07 10.32 -3.75
N ILE A 183 -24.86 10.68 -3.33
CA ILE A 183 -23.76 9.73 -3.10
C ILE A 183 -24.16 8.72 -2.02
N PHE A 184 -24.68 9.16 -0.87
CA PHE A 184 -25.13 8.25 0.18
C PHE A 184 -26.25 7.33 -0.30
N LEU A 185 -27.26 7.85 -1.02
CA LEU A 185 -28.34 7.03 -1.58
C LEU A 185 -27.79 5.97 -2.56
N THR A 186 -26.83 6.35 -3.40
CA THR A 186 -26.17 5.42 -4.33
C THR A 186 -25.41 4.32 -3.59
N GLN A 187 -24.74 4.66 -2.49
CA GLN A 187 -24.04 3.68 -1.65
C GLN A 187 -25.02 2.76 -0.89
N PHE A 188 -26.13 3.28 -0.38
CA PHE A 188 -27.18 2.44 0.21
C PHE A 188 -27.80 1.48 -0.81
N ALA A 189 -28.01 1.94 -2.05
CA ALA A 189 -28.50 1.09 -3.13
C ALA A 189 -27.50 -0.05 -3.44
N ALA A 190 -26.19 0.25 -3.47
CA ALA A 190 -25.16 -0.78 -3.59
C ALA A 190 -25.28 -1.83 -2.48
N GLY A 191 -25.49 -1.39 -1.23
CA GLY A 191 -25.76 -2.26 -0.09
C GLY A 191 -27.00 -3.14 -0.27
N TYR A 192 -28.11 -2.59 -0.77
CA TYR A 192 -29.32 -3.36 -1.10
C TYR A 192 -29.07 -4.39 -2.20
N THR A 193 -28.35 -4.04 -3.26
CA THR A 193 -27.96 -4.98 -4.32
C THR A 193 -27.12 -6.12 -3.76
N ALA A 194 -26.12 -5.83 -2.93
CA ALA A 194 -25.30 -6.85 -2.25
C ALA A 194 -26.13 -7.74 -1.28
N ALA A 195 -27.21 -7.21 -0.72
CA ALA A 195 -28.18 -7.96 0.07
C ALA A 195 -29.12 -8.84 -0.78
N GLY A 196 -29.11 -8.70 -2.12
CA GLY A 196 -30.03 -9.39 -3.03
C GLY A 196 -31.41 -8.71 -3.14
N LYS A 197 -31.49 -7.40 -2.86
CA LYS A 197 -32.73 -6.61 -2.88
C LYS A 197 -32.72 -5.58 -4.02
N SER A 198 -32.64 -6.08 -5.26
CA SER A 198 -32.55 -5.25 -6.46
C SER A 198 -33.70 -4.24 -6.61
N ASP A 199 -34.94 -4.63 -6.31
CA ASP A 199 -36.09 -3.70 -6.40
C ASP A 199 -35.99 -2.52 -5.43
N GLN A 200 -35.44 -2.74 -4.23
CA GLN A 200 -35.21 -1.67 -3.27
C GLN A 200 -34.05 -0.79 -3.71
N ALA A 201 -32.97 -1.40 -4.22
CA ALA A 201 -31.84 -0.66 -4.79
C ALA A 201 -32.31 0.28 -5.91
N VAL A 202 -33.10 -0.21 -6.87
CA VAL A 202 -33.63 0.59 -8.00
C VAL A 202 -34.47 1.77 -7.51
N LYS A 203 -35.31 1.60 -6.49
CA LYS A 203 -36.11 2.69 -5.91
C LYS A 203 -35.21 3.77 -5.28
N VAL A 204 -34.16 3.38 -4.58
CA VAL A 204 -33.20 4.31 -3.96
C VAL A 204 -32.33 4.99 -5.02
N LEU A 205 -31.89 4.27 -6.05
CA LEU A 205 -31.16 4.84 -7.18
C LEU A 205 -31.99 5.91 -7.92
N ALA A 206 -33.30 5.70 -8.07
CA ALA A 206 -34.18 6.69 -8.67
C ALA A 206 -34.36 7.97 -7.81
N GLN A 207 -34.11 7.89 -6.50
CA GLN A 207 -34.03 9.09 -5.64
C GLN A 207 -32.71 9.82 -5.87
N SER A 208 -31.59 9.09 -5.90
CA SER A 208 -30.26 9.66 -6.20
C SER A 208 -30.21 10.33 -7.58
N LEU A 209 -30.76 9.68 -8.61
CA LEU A 209 -30.82 10.23 -9.97
C LEU A 209 -31.60 11.55 -10.06
N ARG A 210 -32.64 11.73 -9.24
CA ARG A 210 -33.37 13.01 -9.20
C ARG A 210 -32.52 14.13 -8.61
N LEU A 211 -31.73 13.82 -7.57
CA LEU A 211 -30.77 14.76 -6.99
C LEU A 211 -29.59 15.05 -7.92
N SER A 212 -29.14 14.07 -8.71
CA SER A 212 -28.06 14.30 -9.68
C SER A 212 -28.46 15.31 -10.76
N GLN A 213 -29.75 15.42 -11.06
CA GLN A 213 -30.28 16.34 -12.08
C GLN A 213 -30.33 17.80 -11.59
N THR A 214 -30.34 18.04 -10.29
CA THR A 214 -30.35 19.39 -9.70
C THR A 214 -28.96 19.96 -9.45
N LEU A 215 -27.91 19.14 -9.60
CA LEU A 215 -26.52 19.56 -9.46
C LEU A 215 -26.12 20.59 -10.53
N THR A 216 -25.55 21.70 -10.08
CA THR A 216 -25.00 22.75 -10.93
C THR A 216 -23.60 22.44 -11.43
N ASP A 217 -22.78 21.79 -10.59
CA ASP A 217 -21.44 21.32 -10.97
C ASP A 217 -21.57 20.14 -11.94
N LYS A 218 -21.09 20.34 -13.17
CA LYS A 218 -21.15 19.32 -14.23
C LYS A 218 -20.23 18.13 -13.97
N GLN A 219 -19.10 18.33 -13.30
CA GLN A 219 -18.15 17.26 -13.03
C GLN A 219 -18.68 16.35 -11.93
N GLU A 220 -19.28 16.92 -10.88
CA GLU A 220 -20.00 16.14 -9.87
C GLU A 220 -21.18 15.39 -10.48
N GLN A 221 -21.94 16.04 -11.37
CA GLN A 221 -23.03 15.40 -12.10
C GLN A 221 -22.54 14.20 -12.93
N VAL A 222 -21.45 14.35 -13.70
CA VAL A 222 -20.84 13.24 -14.46
C VAL A 222 -20.41 12.10 -13.54
N ASN A 223 -19.68 12.41 -12.47
CA ASN A 223 -19.19 11.40 -11.53
C ASN A 223 -20.33 10.58 -10.91
N LEU A 224 -21.42 11.26 -10.53
CA LEU A 224 -22.60 10.62 -9.95
C LEU A 224 -23.38 9.80 -10.99
N LEU A 225 -23.50 10.28 -12.24
CA LEU A 225 -24.14 9.51 -13.32
C LEU A 225 -23.39 8.21 -13.63
N VAL A 226 -22.06 8.23 -13.59
CA VAL A 226 -21.23 7.02 -13.74
C VAL A 226 -21.46 6.07 -12.58
N ASP A 227 -21.44 6.55 -11.33
CA ASP A 227 -21.70 5.71 -10.16
C ASP A 227 -23.10 5.10 -10.21
N LEU A 228 -24.11 5.89 -10.59
CA LEU A 228 -25.47 5.40 -10.82
C LEU A 228 -25.51 4.34 -11.92
N SER A 229 -24.80 4.54 -13.04
CA SER A 229 -24.73 3.56 -14.12
C SER A 229 -24.18 2.21 -13.64
N ILE A 230 -23.13 2.23 -12.81
CA ILE A 230 -22.53 1.03 -12.23
C ILE A 230 -23.53 0.33 -11.30
N GLN A 231 -24.24 1.08 -10.46
CA GLN A 231 -25.19 0.51 -9.52
C GLN A 231 -26.47 0.00 -10.20
N TYR A 232 -26.95 0.66 -11.24
CA TYR A 232 -28.07 0.17 -12.04
C TYR A 232 -27.71 -1.14 -12.76
N ASP A 233 -26.49 -1.27 -13.31
CA ASP A 233 -26.01 -2.54 -13.87
C ASP A 233 -25.99 -3.65 -12.82
N ALA A 234 -25.40 -3.37 -11.64
CA ALA A 234 -25.33 -4.32 -10.54
C ALA A 234 -26.73 -4.77 -10.05
N ALA A 235 -27.72 -3.87 -10.13
CA ALA A 235 -29.12 -4.16 -9.82
C ALA A 235 -29.89 -4.84 -10.97
N GLY A 236 -29.24 -5.17 -12.09
CA GLY A 236 -29.83 -5.85 -13.26
C GLY A 236 -30.55 -4.94 -14.26
N GLN A 237 -30.40 -3.62 -14.15
CA GLN A 237 -31.05 -2.62 -15.01
C GLN A 237 -30.10 -2.14 -16.13
N ALA A 238 -29.62 -3.07 -16.96
CA ALA A 238 -28.58 -2.82 -17.97
C ALA A 238 -28.94 -1.68 -18.95
N LYS A 239 -30.20 -1.62 -19.41
CA LYS A 239 -30.65 -0.55 -20.31
C LYS A 239 -30.52 0.82 -19.65
N LYS A 240 -30.98 0.96 -18.40
CA LYS A 240 -30.92 2.22 -17.68
C LYS A 240 -29.49 2.64 -17.37
N ALA A 241 -28.66 1.68 -17.00
CA ALA A 241 -27.24 1.89 -16.80
C ALA A 241 -26.54 2.39 -18.07
N GLN A 242 -26.86 1.83 -19.23
CA GLN A 242 -26.30 2.30 -20.50
C GLN A 242 -26.74 3.73 -20.82
N GLU A 243 -28.01 4.08 -20.63
CA GLU A 243 -28.52 5.44 -20.82
C GLU A 243 -27.73 6.46 -19.97
N LEU A 244 -27.56 6.17 -18.67
CA LEU A 244 -26.85 7.06 -17.75
C LEU A 244 -25.35 7.18 -18.07
N PHE A 245 -24.74 6.08 -18.49
CA PHE A 245 -23.35 6.10 -18.93
C PHE A 245 -23.16 6.96 -20.18
N THR A 246 -24.02 6.80 -21.19
CA THR A 246 -24.01 7.65 -22.39
C THR A 246 -24.22 9.12 -22.03
N GLN A 247 -25.20 9.42 -21.16
CA GLN A 247 -25.42 10.79 -20.68
C GLN A 247 -24.18 11.38 -19.99
N SER A 248 -23.44 10.58 -19.22
CA SER A 248 -22.21 11.05 -18.58
C SER A 248 -21.12 11.41 -19.60
N LEU A 249 -21.02 10.66 -20.70
CA LEU A 249 -20.07 10.95 -21.78
C LEU A 249 -20.48 12.20 -22.57
N GLU A 250 -21.76 12.36 -22.90
CA GLU A 250 -22.27 13.57 -23.58
C GLU A 250 -21.98 14.85 -22.78
N ILE A 251 -22.15 14.82 -21.46
CA ILE A 251 -21.79 15.96 -20.61
C ILE A 251 -20.27 16.15 -20.63
N THR A 252 -19.49 15.07 -20.57
CA THR A 252 -18.02 15.11 -20.62
C THR A 252 -17.49 15.75 -21.90
N GLU A 253 -18.13 15.50 -23.05
CA GLU A 253 -17.75 16.10 -24.34
C GLU A 253 -17.91 17.62 -24.37
N ASN A 254 -18.73 18.19 -23.48
CA ASN A 254 -18.95 19.63 -23.37
C ASN A 254 -17.96 20.32 -22.40
N PHE A 255 -16.99 19.59 -21.81
CA PHE A 255 -15.98 20.17 -20.93
C PHE A 255 -14.88 20.89 -21.70
N GLY A 256 -15.16 22.10 -22.20
CA GLY A 256 -14.15 23.05 -22.67
C GLY A 256 -13.04 22.43 -23.52
N ASP A 257 -11.78 22.63 -23.12
CA ASP A 257 -10.60 22.09 -23.81
C ASP A 257 -10.38 20.58 -23.62
N GLU A 258 -9.64 19.98 -24.55
CA GLU A 258 -9.30 18.55 -24.57
C GLU A 258 -8.61 18.04 -23.29
N ASN A 259 -7.88 18.90 -22.55
CA ASN A 259 -7.22 18.49 -21.31
C ASN A 259 -8.22 18.31 -20.17
N ASN A 260 -9.21 19.19 -20.06
CA ASN A 260 -10.28 19.07 -19.08
C ASN A 260 -11.14 17.83 -19.38
N GLN A 261 -11.46 17.60 -20.65
CA GLN A 261 -12.17 16.37 -21.07
C GLN A 261 -11.38 15.11 -20.69
N ALA A 262 -10.08 15.07 -20.99
CA ALA A 262 -9.24 13.93 -20.66
C ALA A 262 -9.15 13.68 -19.15
N SER A 263 -9.09 14.73 -18.33
CA SER A 263 -9.10 14.62 -16.86
C SER A 263 -10.38 13.98 -16.33
N VAL A 264 -11.53 14.41 -16.85
CA VAL A 264 -12.84 13.84 -16.49
C VAL A 264 -12.94 12.39 -16.96
N LEU A 265 -12.59 12.10 -18.23
CA LEU A 265 -12.59 10.73 -18.76
C LEU A 265 -11.65 9.79 -17.98
N LEU A 266 -10.50 10.27 -17.51
CA LEU A 266 -9.60 9.49 -16.67
C LEU A 266 -10.28 9.08 -15.36
N THR A 267 -11.01 10.02 -14.75
CA THR A 267 -11.80 9.77 -13.53
C THR A 267 -12.88 8.72 -13.77
N ILE A 268 -13.59 8.80 -14.91
CA ILE A 268 -14.58 7.79 -15.32
C ILE A 268 -13.91 6.41 -15.51
N ALA A 269 -12.77 6.37 -16.20
CA ALA A 269 -12.05 5.12 -16.48
C ALA A 269 -11.59 4.41 -15.20
N ILE A 270 -11.13 5.16 -14.20
CA ILE A 270 -10.76 4.61 -12.88
C ILE A 270 -11.97 3.96 -12.21
N LYS A 271 -13.12 4.65 -12.17
CA LYS A 271 -14.36 4.12 -11.57
C LYS A 271 -14.82 2.84 -12.27
N LEU A 272 -14.83 2.82 -13.60
CA LEU A 272 -15.21 1.65 -14.39
C LEU A 272 -14.25 0.48 -14.21
N SER A 273 -12.95 0.75 -14.13
CA SER A 273 -11.93 -0.25 -13.88
C SER A 273 -12.10 -0.90 -12.50
N GLN A 274 -12.33 -0.10 -11.46
CA GLN A 274 -12.63 -0.58 -10.11
C GLN A 274 -13.92 -1.42 -10.06
N ALA A 275 -14.93 -1.02 -10.83
CA ALA A 275 -16.19 -1.76 -10.98
C ALA A 275 -16.10 -2.97 -11.93
N LYS A 276 -14.93 -3.23 -12.53
CA LYS A 276 -14.71 -4.28 -13.55
C LYS A 276 -15.68 -4.20 -14.74
N GLN A 277 -16.10 -2.99 -15.09
CA GLN A 277 -16.99 -2.70 -16.22
C GLN A 277 -16.19 -2.62 -17.53
N THR A 278 -15.64 -3.75 -17.96
CA THR A 278 -14.64 -3.83 -19.04
C THR A 278 -15.12 -3.23 -20.37
N ASN A 279 -16.39 -3.43 -20.75
CA ASN A 279 -16.91 -2.92 -22.02
C ASN A 279 -17.04 -1.39 -22.01
N LYS A 280 -17.57 -0.81 -20.94
CA LYS A 280 -17.66 0.65 -20.78
C LYS A 280 -16.28 1.27 -20.64
N LEU A 281 -15.36 0.60 -19.94
CA LEU A 281 -13.97 1.03 -19.83
C LEU A 281 -13.31 1.13 -21.21
N ALA A 282 -13.54 0.15 -22.09
CA ALA A 282 -13.02 0.16 -23.46
C ALA A 282 -13.37 1.45 -24.20
N VAL A 283 -14.64 1.83 -24.18
CA VAL A 283 -15.17 3.03 -24.84
C VAL A 283 -14.47 4.31 -24.31
N VAL A 284 -14.30 4.42 -23.00
CA VAL A 284 -13.63 5.59 -22.39
C VAL A 284 -12.15 5.64 -22.76
N ILE A 285 -11.48 4.47 -22.77
CA ILE A 285 -10.07 4.38 -23.14
C ILE A 285 -9.86 4.76 -24.60
N GLU A 286 -10.72 4.29 -25.51
CA GLU A 286 -10.68 4.68 -26.93
C GLU A 286 -10.80 6.21 -27.09
N ARG A 287 -11.75 6.83 -26.38
CA ARG A 287 -11.92 8.29 -26.40
C ARG A 287 -10.69 9.03 -25.85
N LEU A 288 -10.10 8.53 -24.76
CA LEU A 288 -8.85 9.08 -24.21
C LEU A 288 -7.68 8.94 -25.18
N LEU A 289 -7.61 7.84 -25.92
CA LEU A 289 -6.58 7.63 -26.94
C LEU A 289 -6.74 8.62 -28.10
N GLU A 290 -7.97 8.85 -28.58
CA GLU A 290 -8.27 9.87 -29.60
C GLU A 290 -7.77 11.26 -29.17
N ILE A 291 -8.14 11.69 -27.96
CA ILE A 291 -7.67 12.98 -27.41
C ILE A 291 -6.14 12.99 -27.34
N SER A 292 -5.53 11.92 -26.83
CA SER A 292 -4.07 11.86 -26.68
C SER A 292 -3.31 11.94 -27.99
N GLN A 293 -3.88 11.47 -29.11
CA GLN A 293 -3.25 11.52 -30.43
C GLN A 293 -3.09 12.96 -30.96
N ASN A 294 -3.93 13.90 -30.50
CA ASN A 294 -3.86 15.31 -30.86
C ASN A 294 -2.91 16.11 -29.95
N THR A 295 -2.37 15.50 -28.89
CA THR A 295 -1.50 16.17 -27.92
C THR A 295 0.00 16.01 -28.22
N LYS A 296 0.83 16.79 -27.52
CA LYS A 296 2.30 16.65 -27.60
C LYS A 296 2.72 15.22 -27.19
N SER A 297 3.79 14.72 -27.82
CA SER A 297 4.32 13.36 -27.62
C SER A 297 4.47 12.96 -26.13
N ASP A 298 4.87 13.86 -25.24
CA ASP A 298 5.04 13.54 -23.82
C ASP A 298 3.71 13.21 -23.10
N LEU A 299 2.63 13.91 -23.45
CA LEU A 299 1.30 13.61 -22.90
C LEU A 299 0.78 12.26 -23.41
N GLN A 300 1.06 11.93 -24.67
CA GLN A 300 0.70 10.64 -25.25
C GLN A 300 1.31 9.47 -24.46
N VAL A 301 2.59 9.59 -24.06
CA VAL A 301 3.27 8.57 -23.24
C VAL A 301 2.68 8.49 -21.83
N PHE A 302 2.34 9.64 -21.24
CA PHE A 302 1.68 9.68 -19.93
C PHE A 302 0.33 8.95 -19.96
N TYR A 303 -0.52 9.25 -20.93
CA TYR A 303 -1.82 8.59 -21.09
C TYR A 303 -1.64 7.10 -21.37
N ALA A 304 -0.79 6.71 -22.33
CA ALA A 304 -0.55 5.30 -22.65
C ALA A 304 -0.13 4.48 -21.42
N ARG A 305 0.77 5.02 -20.59
CA ARG A 305 1.18 4.38 -19.32
C ARG A 305 -0.01 4.19 -18.38
N TYR A 306 -0.87 5.19 -18.24
CA TYR A 306 -2.00 5.13 -17.33
C TYR A 306 -3.06 4.13 -17.82
N LEU A 307 -3.38 4.18 -19.12
CA LEU A 307 -4.34 3.30 -19.78
C LEU A 307 -3.90 1.82 -19.71
N ILE A 308 -2.62 1.54 -19.89
CA ILE A 308 -2.05 0.19 -19.69
C ILE A 308 -2.37 -0.30 -18.28
N LYS A 309 -2.13 0.51 -17.24
CA LYS A 309 -2.42 0.10 -15.85
C LYS A 309 -3.92 -0.18 -15.65
N LEU A 310 -4.80 0.64 -16.21
CA LEU A 310 -6.26 0.44 -16.12
C LEU A 310 -6.75 -0.83 -16.81
N TRP A 311 -6.10 -1.24 -17.90
CA TRP A 311 -6.41 -2.52 -18.54
C TRP A 311 -5.90 -3.72 -17.76
N LEU A 312 -4.72 -3.60 -17.16
CA LEU A 312 -4.14 -4.64 -16.33
C LEU A 312 -4.97 -4.90 -15.06
N THR A 313 -5.58 -3.87 -14.46
CA THR A 313 -6.47 -4.04 -13.27
C THR A 313 -7.76 -4.80 -13.55
N VAL A 314 -8.18 -4.90 -14.81
CA VAL A 314 -9.33 -5.72 -15.26
C VAL A 314 -8.89 -6.98 -16.01
N ASP A 315 -7.63 -7.39 -15.84
CA ASP A 315 -7.05 -8.61 -16.46
C ASP A 315 -7.09 -8.64 -18.00
N ARG A 316 -7.12 -7.47 -18.65
CA ARG A 316 -7.09 -7.32 -20.12
C ARG A 316 -5.73 -6.93 -20.64
N SER A 317 -4.76 -7.83 -20.42
CA SER A 317 -3.38 -7.64 -20.86
C SER A 317 -3.22 -7.59 -22.39
N ASP A 318 -4.16 -8.18 -23.14
CA ASP A 318 -4.23 -8.08 -24.61
C ASP A 318 -4.34 -6.61 -25.06
N GLN A 319 -5.25 -5.86 -24.44
CA GLN A 319 -5.46 -4.44 -24.76
C GLN A 319 -4.27 -3.57 -24.31
N ALA A 320 -3.70 -3.88 -23.15
CA ALA A 320 -2.49 -3.19 -22.68
C ALA A 320 -1.31 -3.33 -23.67
N ILE A 321 -1.12 -4.53 -24.23
CA ILE A 321 -0.05 -4.79 -25.22
C ILE A 321 -0.29 -4.00 -26.51
N ILE A 322 -1.55 -3.92 -26.98
CA ILE A 322 -1.91 -3.12 -28.16
C ILE A 322 -1.52 -1.65 -27.96
N ILE A 323 -1.89 -1.06 -26.82
CA ILE A 323 -1.55 0.34 -26.51
C ILE A 323 -0.03 0.54 -26.50
N ALA A 324 0.72 -0.36 -25.85
CA ALA A 324 2.18 -0.27 -25.83
C ALA A 324 2.78 -0.32 -27.25
N ASN A 325 2.34 -1.27 -28.08
CA ASN A 325 2.85 -1.47 -29.44
C ASN A 325 2.52 -0.32 -30.39
N ASN A 326 1.45 0.43 -30.14
CA ASN A 326 1.06 1.59 -30.95
C ASN A 326 1.96 2.82 -30.72
N ILE A 327 2.80 2.83 -29.66
CA ILE A 327 3.75 3.92 -29.44
C ILE A 327 4.89 3.84 -30.44
N LYS A 328 5.05 4.90 -31.25
CA LYS A 328 6.04 4.98 -32.33
C LYS A 328 7.49 4.90 -31.83
N ASP A 329 7.84 5.65 -30.79
CA ASP A 329 9.20 5.65 -30.22
C ASP A 329 9.54 4.29 -29.59
N THR A 330 10.51 3.59 -30.18
CA THR A 330 10.90 2.23 -29.77
C THR A 330 11.34 2.16 -28.31
N PHE A 331 12.10 3.15 -27.84
CA PHE A 331 12.57 3.18 -26.45
C PHE A 331 11.40 3.35 -25.46
N THR A 332 10.44 4.20 -25.77
CA THR A 332 9.25 4.34 -24.93
C THR A 332 8.38 3.09 -24.98
N ARG A 333 8.24 2.48 -26.16
CA ARG A 333 7.52 1.20 -26.32
C ARG A 333 8.11 0.11 -25.43
N THR A 334 9.44 -0.05 -25.38
CA THR A 334 10.08 -1.05 -24.50
C THR A 334 9.79 -0.77 -23.02
N ARG A 335 9.81 0.49 -22.60
CA ARG A 335 9.45 0.87 -21.21
C ARG A 335 8.00 0.55 -20.87
N LEU A 336 7.07 0.73 -21.79
CA LEU A 336 5.66 0.41 -21.58
C LEU A 336 5.42 -1.11 -21.55
N LEU A 337 6.06 -1.85 -22.44
CA LEU A 337 6.02 -3.32 -22.44
C LEU A 337 6.63 -3.89 -21.13
N ASN A 338 7.66 -3.26 -20.57
CA ASN A 338 8.25 -3.69 -19.31
C ASN A 338 7.25 -3.61 -18.13
N ILE A 339 6.35 -2.61 -18.10
CA ILE A 339 5.27 -2.53 -17.10
C ILE A 339 4.37 -3.78 -17.18
N ILE A 340 4.10 -4.27 -18.39
CA ILE A 340 3.27 -5.47 -18.62
C ILE A 340 4.05 -6.74 -18.23
N ALA A 341 5.35 -6.79 -18.51
CA ALA A 341 6.21 -7.90 -18.09
C ALA A 341 6.28 -8.03 -16.55
N ASP A 342 6.46 -6.91 -15.84
CA ASP A 342 6.46 -6.83 -14.37
C ASP A 342 5.09 -7.24 -13.79
N TYR A 343 3.99 -6.81 -14.41
CA TYR A 343 2.64 -7.27 -14.06
C TYR A 343 2.52 -8.79 -14.09
N TYR A 344 2.99 -9.43 -15.17
CA TYR A 344 2.96 -10.88 -15.28
C TYR A 344 3.88 -11.57 -14.26
N LEU A 345 5.03 -10.99 -13.91
CA LEU A 345 5.90 -11.54 -12.86
C LEU A 345 5.21 -11.51 -11.49
N LYS A 346 4.57 -10.38 -11.14
CA LYS A 346 3.80 -10.23 -9.89
C LYS A 346 2.61 -11.19 -9.83
N ALA A 347 1.97 -11.45 -10.95
CA ALA A 347 0.90 -12.44 -11.08
C ALA A 347 1.42 -13.90 -11.18
N ASN A 348 2.73 -14.13 -11.04
CA ASN A 348 3.41 -15.43 -11.20
C ASN A 348 3.19 -16.10 -12.58
N GLN A 349 2.83 -15.32 -13.60
CA GLN A 349 2.64 -15.75 -15.00
C GLN A 349 3.97 -15.67 -15.77
N ARG A 350 4.97 -16.41 -15.31
CA ARG A 350 6.37 -16.31 -15.80
C ARG A 350 6.53 -16.46 -17.31
N GLN A 351 5.81 -17.39 -17.93
CA GLN A 351 5.93 -17.63 -19.38
C GLN A 351 5.43 -16.44 -20.21
N LYS A 352 4.34 -15.79 -19.79
CA LYS A 352 3.85 -14.59 -20.46
C LYS A 352 4.80 -13.41 -20.27
N SER A 353 5.36 -13.25 -19.07
CA SER A 353 6.40 -12.24 -18.84
C SER A 353 7.60 -12.46 -19.76
N LEU A 354 8.10 -13.70 -19.85
CA LEU A 354 9.24 -14.05 -20.72
C LEU A 354 8.97 -13.75 -22.20
N ALA A 355 7.76 -14.00 -22.69
CA ALA A 355 7.40 -13.63 -24.06
C ALA A 355 7.55 -12.11 -24.29
N ILE A 356 7.09 -11.29 -23.35
CA ILE A 356 7.22 -9.83 -23.43
C ILE A 356 8.68 -9.39 -23.24
N LEU A 357 9.43 -9.98 -22.32
CA LEU A 357 10.85 -9.67 -22.12
C LEU A 357 11.69 -9.98 -23.37
N ASN A 358 11.42 -11.11 -24.04
CA ASN A 358 12.06 -11.45 -25.31
C ASN A 358 11.69 -10.46 -26.41
N GLN A 359 10.42 -10.04 -26.49
CA GLN A 359 9.98 -9.01 -27.41
C GLN A 359 10.72 -7.68 -27.14
N ILE A 360 10.84 -7.27 -25.88
CA ILE A 360 11.59 -6.07 -25.48
C ILE A 360 13.04 -6.20 -25.90
N TYR A 361 13.69 -7.33 -25.62
CA TYR A 361 15.09 -7.55 -26.00
C TYR A 361 15.31 -7.39 -27.51
N THR A 362 14.45 -7.98 -28.36
CA THR A 362 14.52 -7.79 -29.81
C THR A 362 14.37 -6.31 -30.20
N LEU A 363 13.42 -5.59 -29.59
CA LEU A 363 13.23 -4.16 -29.84
C LEU A 363 14.44 -3.31 -29.40
N THR A 364 15.12 -3.68 -28.30
CA THR A 364 16.32 -2.95 -27.87
C THR A 364 17.44 -3.00 -28.89
N GLN A 365 17.54 -4.08 -29.68
CA GLN A 365 18.57 -4.20 -30.73
C GLN A 365 18.36 -3.22 -31.89
N THR A 366 17.15 -2.66 -32.04
CA THR A 366 16.83 -1.66 -33.08
C THR A 366 16.94 -0.23 -32.58
N ILE A 367 17.36 0.01 -31.33
CA ILE A 367 17.56 1.35 -30.78
C ILE A 367 18.97 1.82 -31.14
N GLU A 368 19.07 2.86 -31.97
CA GLU A 368 20.35 3.43 -32.42
C GLU A 368 21.10 4.18 -31.30
N ASP A 369 20.37 4.89 -30.44
CA ASP A 369 20.95 5.61 -29.31
C ASP A 369 21.44 4.61 -28.25
N THR A 370 22.77 4.44 -28.18
CA THR A 370 23.46 3.56 -27.22
C THR A 370 23.00 3.81 -25.78
N SER A 371 22.84 5.07 -25.39
CA SER A 371 22.39 5.41 -24.04
C SER A 371 20.95 4.93 -23.80
N LYS A 372 20.03 5.13 -24.72
CA LYS A 372 18.67 4.60 -24.56
C LYS A 372 18.65 3.07 -24.58
N ARG A 373 19.46 2.45 -25.43
CA ARG A 373 19.58 0.99 -25.53
C ARG A 373 20.09 0.38 -24.23
N ASP A 374 21.23 0.87 -23.71
CA ASP A 374 21.82 0.42 -22.45
C ASP A 374 20.84 0.59 -21.29
N TYR A 375 20.15 1.74 -21.24
CA TYR A 375 19.12 1.97 -20.24
C TYR A 375 18.03 0.90 -20.32
N ALA A 376 17.49 0.61 -21.50
CA ALA A 376 16.45 -0.42 -21.65
C ALA A 376 16.92 -1.83 -21.24
N LEU A 377 18.17 -2.20 -21.55
CA LEU A 377 18.78 -3.48 -21.15
C LEU A 377 18.94 -3.59 -19.62
N VAL A 378 19.31 -2.50 -18.95
CA VAL A 378 19.36 -2.42 -17.48
C VAL A 378 18.00 -2.78 -16.85
N PHE A 379 16.89 -2.26 -17.40
CA PHE A 379 15.56 -2.52 -16.80
C PHE A 379 15.07 -3.95 -16.96
N ILE A 380 15.40 -4.63 -18.06
CA ILE A 380 14.91 -6.01 -18.28
C ILE A 380 15.79 -7.07 -17.59
N SER A 381 17.03 -6.74 -17.21
CA SER A 381 17.96 -7.70 -16.61
C SER A 381 17.43 -8.31 -15.29
N PRO A 382 16.94 -7.52 -14.32
CA PRO A 382 16.39 -8.06 -13.08
C PRO A 382 15.10 -8.86 -13.31
N ASP A 383 14.33 -8.53 -14.35
CA ASP A 383 13.09 -9.23 -14.69
C ASP A 383 13.36 -10.62 -15.28
N TYR A 384 14.41 -10.78 -16.09
CA TYR A 384 14.90 -12.11 -16.49
C TYR A 384 15.35 -12.94 -15.27
N ALA A 385 16.03 -12.32 -14.30
CA ALA A 385 16.45 -12.99 -13.08
C ALA A 385 15.24 -13.45 -12.22
N LYS A 386 14.21 -12.60 -12.07
CA LYS A 386 12.93 -12.96 -11.43
C LYS A 386 12.27 -14.15 -12.12
N ALA A 387 12.27 -14.14 -13.46
CA ALA A 387 11.77 -15.24 -14.28
C ALA A 387 12.64 -16.52 -14.21
N GLY A 388 13.82 -16.46 -13.59
CA GLY A 388 14.75 -17.59 -13.43
C GLY A 388 15.58 -17.90 -14.67
N LYS A 389 15.84 -16.89 -15.50
CA LYS A 389 16.52 -17.00 -16.79
C LYS A 389 17.92 -16.40 -16.74
N ILE A 390 18.85 -17.15 -16.14
CA ILE A 390 20.23 -16.71 -15.88
C ILE A 390 21.04 -16.54 -17.16
N ASP A 391 20.88 -17.42 -18.15
CA ASP A 391 21.58 -17.29 -19.43
C ASP A 391 21.18 -15.99 -20.16
N GLN A 392 19.89 -15.63 -20.11
CA GLN A 392 19.40 -14.37 -20.66
C GLN A 392 19.94 -13.16 -19.89
N VAL A 393 20.09 -13.25 -18.56
CA VAL A 393 20.74 -12.19 -17.76
C VAL A 393 22.15 -11.94 -18.28
N LEU A 394 22.96 -13.00 -18.42
CA LEU A 394 24.33 -12.91 -18.93
C LEU A 394 24.37 -12.29 -20.33
N GLN A 395 23.49 -12.75 -21.22
CA GLN A 395 23.39 -12.23 -22.58
C GLN A 395 23.03 -10.74 -22.62
N VAL A 396 22.04 -10.31 -21.84
CA VAL A 396 21.56 -8.93 -21.81
C VAL A 396 22.60 -7.99 -21.21
N ILE A 397 23.19 -8.35 -20.08
CA ILE A 397 24.16 -7.49 -19.39
C ILE A 397 25.45 -7.33 -20.22
N ALA A 398 25.88 -8.39 -20.92
CA ALA A 398 27.04 -8.32 -21.82
C ALA A 398 26.84 -7.36 -23.01
N LYS A 399 25.60 -6.99 -23.34
CA LYS A 399 25.27 -6.02 -24.40
C LYS A 399 25.22 -4.56 -23.94
N ILE A 400 25.34 -4.30 -22.63
CA ILE A 400 25.40 -2.95 -22.08
C ILE A 400 26.82 -2.43 -22.29
N GLU A 401 26.98 -1.35 -23.05
CA GLU A 401 28.31 -0.79 -23.37
C GLU A 401 28.88 0.03 -22.20
N ASP A 402 28.06 0.88 -21.59
CA ASP A 402 28.47 1.71 -20.45
C ASP A 402 28.73 0.88 -19.18
N THR A 403 29.97 0.91 -18.72
CA THR A 403 30.44 0.16 -17.54
C THR A 403 29.65 0.49 -16.28
N ASN A 404 29.33 1.76 -16.02
CA ASN A 404 28.60 2.13 -14.81
C ASN A 404 27.17 1.57 -14.81
N ARG A 405 26.50 1.58 -15.97
CA ARG A 405 25.17 0.98 -16.14
C ARG A 405 25.22 -0.54 -16.06
N ARG A 406 26.29 -1.16 -16.57
CA ARG A 406 26.51 -2.60 -16.45
C ARG A 406 26.70 -3.01 -14.98
N SER A 407 27.52 -2.28 -14.23
CA SER A 407 27.66 -2.43 -12.77
C SER A 407 26.31 -2.29 -12.04
N PHE A 408 25.51 -1.29 -12.42
CA PHE A 408 24.18 -1.07 -11.84
C PHE A 408 23.19 -2.20 -12.17
N ALA A 409 23.20 -2.72 -13.40
CA ALA A 409 22.40 -3.87 -13.79
C ALA A 409 22.76 -5.11 -12.97
N TRP A 410 24.06 -5.38 -12.80
CA TRP A 410 24.55 -6.47 -11.95
C TRP A 410 24.03 -6.34 -10.52
N THR A 411 24.22 -5.17 -9.90
CA THR A 411 23.74 -4.88 -8.55
C THR A 411 22.23 -5.16 -8.41
N SER A 412 21.44 -4.72 -9.40
CA SER A 412 19.98 -4.90 -9.40
C SER A 412 19.58 -6.38 -9.50
N VAL A 413 20.25 -7.16 -10.37
CA VAL A 413 20.01 -8.61 -10.50
C VAL A 413 20.34 -9.35 -9.22
N ILE A 414 21.50 -9.07 -8.62
CA ILE A 414 21.94 -9.73 -7.39
C ILE A 414 20.97 -9.44 -6.24
N GLN A 415 20.52 -8.19 -6.12
CA GLN A 415 19.54 -7.80 -5.10
C GLN A 415 18.23 -8.56 -5.26
N GLU A 416 17.71 -8.70 -6.49
CA GLU A 416 16.46 -9.41 -6.75
C GLU A 416 16.57 -10.91 -6.45
N LEU A 417 17.65 -11.56 -6.88
CA LEU A 417 17.89 -12.98 -6.59
C LEU A 417 18.08 -13.22 -5.09
N SER A 418 18.78 -12.33 -4.39
CA SER A 418 19.01 -12.41 -2.94
C SER A 418 17.70 -12.24 -2.16
N ASN A 419 16.85 -11.29 -2.56
CA ASN A 419 15.51 -11.10 -1.99
C ASN A 419 14.62 -12.33 -2.21
N ALA A 420 14.72 -12.94 -3.39
CA ALA A 420 14.02 -14.17 -3.75
C ALA A 420 14.64 -15.44 -3.16
N LYS A 421 15.73 -15.33 -2.39
CA LYS A 421 16.48 -16.44 -1.78
C LYS A 421 17.07 -17.45 -2.79
N LYS A 422 17.41 -17.00 -4.00
CA LYS A 422 17.99 -17.84 -5.06
C LYS A 422 19.53 -17.76 -5.06
N PHE A 423 20.18 -18.12 -3.95
CA PHE A 423 21.63 -17.91 -3.78
C PHE A 423 22.49 -18.68 -4.77
N ASP A 424 22.11 -19.92 -5.10
CA ASP A 424 22.84 -20.72 -6.07
C ASP A 424 22.93 -20.01 -7.44
N GLN A 425 21.89 -19.26 -7.80
CA GLN A 425 21.89 -18.45 -9.03
C GLN A 425 22.79 -17.23 -8.92
N VAL A 426 22.91 -16.62 -7.73
CA VAL A 426 23.86 -15.51 -7.51
C VAL A 426 25.30 -16.02 -7.58
N LEU A 427 25.59 -17.16 -6.96
CA LEU A 427 26.91 -17.80 -7.00
C LEU A 427 27.33 -18.15 -8.44
N GLN A 428 26.39 -18.63 -9.26
CA GLN A 428 26.63 -18.86 -10.70
C GLN A 428 27.00 -17.59 -11.47
N LEU A 429 26.53 -16.41 -11.02
CA LEU A 429 26.79 -15.13 -11.69
C LEU A 429 28.12 -14.49 -11.27
N LEU A 430 28.67 -14.82 -10.09
CA LEU A 430 29.89 -14.23 -9.54
C LEU A 430 31.07 -14.17 -10.53
N PRO A 431 31.38 -15.22 -11.31
CA PRO A 431 32.51 -15.19 -12.25
C PRO A 431 32.36 -14.16 -13.39
N HIS A 432 31.15 -13.64 -13.61
CA HIS A 432 30.82 -12.73 -14.70
C HIS A 432 30.58 -11.28 -14.24
N ILE A 433 30.54 -11.05 -12.91
CA ILE A 433 30.29 -9.75 -12.32
C ILE A 433 31.58 -8.91 -12.36
N GLU A 434 31.45 -7.62 -12.61
CA GLU A 434 32.57 -6.68 -12.58
C GLU A 434 33.14 -6.56 -11.16
N GLU A 435 34.47 -6.48 -11.04
CA GLU A 435 35.19 -6.50 -9.76
C GLU A 435 34.66 -5.48 -8.74
N ASN A 436 34.27 -4.28 -9.20
CA ASN A 436 33.69 -3.22 -8.38
C ASN A 436 32.30 -3.54 -7.80
N VAL A 437 31.62 -4.60 -8.27
CA VAL A 437 30.30 -5.06 -7.80
C VAL A 437 30.39 -6.38 -7.03
N VAL A 438 31.47 -7.15 -7.21
CA VAL A 438 31.67 -8.45 -6.54
C VAL A 438 31.55 -8.34 -5.03
N GLY A 439 32.18 -7.34 -4.40
CA GLY A 439 32.11 -7.13 -2.95
C GLY A 439 30.68 -6.90 -2.44
N THR A 440 29.89 -6.10 -3.16
CA THR A 440 28.47 -5.89 -2.86
C THR A 440 27.65 -7.18 -3.04
N ALA A 441 27.97 -7.97 -4.07
CA ALA A 441 27.30 -9.23 -4.34
C ALA A 441 27.52 -10.25 -3.21
N LEU A 442 28.77 -10.44 -2.83
CA LEU A 442 29.22 -11.35 -1.77
C LEU A 442 28.63 -10.92 -0.42
N SER A 443 28.61 -9.62 -0.13
CA SER A 443 27.98 -9.06 1.08
C SER A 443 26.50 -9.43 1.19
N ALA A 444 25.73 -9.25 0.10
CA ALA A 444 24.30 -9.56 0.07
C ALA A 444 24.02 -11.05 0.34
N ILE A 445 24.81 -11.95 -0.25
CA ILE A 445 24.69 -13.40 -0.03
C ILE A 445 25.08 -13.77 1.41
N ALA A 446 26.17 -13.20 1.94
CA ALA A 446 26.67 -13.52 3.27
C ALA A 446 25.69 -13.11 4.37
N ILE A 447 25.13 -11.90 4.28
CA ILE A 447 24.04 -11.43 5.17
C ILE A 447 22.90 -12.43 5.16
N LYS A 448 22.59 -12.99 3.99
CA LYS A 448 21.44 -13.84 3.83
C LYS A 448 21.68 -15.28 4.30
N TYR A 449 22.86 -15.86 4.09
CA TYR A 449 23.27 -17.11 4.74
C TYR A 449 23.22 -17.00 6.26
N ALA A 450 23.66 -15.87 6.81
CA ALA A 450 23.51 -15.62 8.24
C ALA A 450 22.05 -15.65 8.69
N THR A 451 21.12 -15.11 7.89
CA THR A 451 19.68 -15.18 8.19
C THR A 451 19.06 -16.57 8.13
N GLU A 452 19.73 -17.53 7.50
CA GLU A 452 19.32 -18.94 7.47
C GLU A 452 20.02 -19.78 8.54
N GLY A 453 20.80 -19.15 9.43
CA GLY A 453 21.62 -19.84 10.43
C GLY A 453 22.86 -20.54 9.84
N LYS A 454 23.18 -20.29 8.57
CA LYS A 454 24.36 -20.82 7.87
C LYS A 454 25.59 -19.97 8.16
N PHE A 455 25.96 -19.90 9.44
CA PHE A 455 27.00 -19.00 9.94
C PHE A 455 28.36 -19.20 9.26
N GLN A 456 28.82 -20.45 9.13
CA GLN A 456 30.14 -20.73 8.55
C GLN A 456 30.22 -20.32 7.08
N GLN A 457 29.19 -20.63 6.29
CA GLN A 457 29.12 -20.28 4.88
C GLN A 457 29.06 -18.75 4.68
N ALA A 458 28.39 -18.03 5.58
CA ALA A 458 28.40 -16.57 5.58
C ALA A 458 29.80 -16.01 5.83
N LEU A 459 30.53 -16.55 6.80
CA LEU A 459 31.89 -16.10 7.12
C LEU A 459 32.90 -16.44 6.02
N GLU A 460 32.85 -17.66 5.48
CA GLU A 460 33.68 -18.06 4.34
C GLU A 460 33.53 -17.07 3.18
N LEU A 461 32.29 -16.69 2.86
CA LEU A 461 32.03 -15.76 1.78
C LEU A 461 32.52 -14.34 2.08
N VAL A 462 32.37 -13.85 3.32
CA VAL A 462 32.91 -12.54 3.72
C VAL A 462 34.42 -12.49 3.61
N ASN A 463 35.11 -13.59 3.91
CA ASN A 463 36.57 -13.67 3.80
C ASN A 463 37.06 -13.65 2.34
N THR A 464 36.18 -13.94 1.37
CA THR A 464 36.48 -13.79 -0.07
C THR A 464 36.25 -12.38 -0.61
N ILE A 465 35.78 -11.44 0.22
CA ILE A 465 35.60 -10.04 -0.20
C ILE A 465 36.93 -9.29 -0.10
N ASP A 466 37.54 -8.98 -1.25
CA ASP A 466 38.83 -8.27 -1.31
C ASP A 466 38.76 -6.81 -0.83
N ASN A 467 37.63 -6.15 -1.07
CA ASN A 467 37.42 -4.75 -0.70
C ASN A 467 37.07 -4.63 0.80
N GLU A 468 37.98 -4.04 1.60
CA GLU A 468 37.81 -3.88 3.06
C GLU A 468 36.52 -3.16 3.46
N PHE A 469 36.06 -2.19 2.65
CA PHE A 469 34.84 -1.45 2.91
C PHE A 469 33.58 -2.32 2.71
N ASP A 470 33.52 -3.11 1.64
CA ASP A 470 32.41 -4.05 1.41
C ASP A 470 32.43 -5.22 2.40
N GLN A 471 33.62 -5.68 2.79
CA GLN A 471 33.81 -6.68 3.82
C GLN A 471 33.29 -6.18 5.18
N THR A 472 33.67 -4.97 5.57
CA THR A 472 33.19 -4.30 6.80
C THR A 472 31.68 -4.18 6.79
N LYS A 473 31.08 -3.71 5.68
CA LYS A 473 29.62 -3.62 5.54
C LYS A 473 28.93 -4.97 5.71
N ALA A 474 29.47 -6.03 5.12
CA ALA A 474 28.93 -7.38 5.25
C ALA A 474 28.95 -7.83 6.73
N LEU A 475 30.10 -7.69 7.40
CA LEU A 475 30.26 -8.04 8.81
C LEU A 475 29.31 -7.27 9.72
N VAL A 476 29.20 -5.95 9.52
CA VAL A 476 28.26 -5.08 10.28
C VAL A 476 26.82 -5.55 10.12
N ALA A 477 26.40 -5.84 8.89
CA ALA A 477 25.04 -6.28 8.61
C ALA A 477 24.73 -7.67 9.18
N ILE A 478 25.68 -8.61 9.12
CA ILE A 478 25.58 -9.94 9.73
C ILE A 478 25.52 -9.83 11.27
N ALA A 479 26.38 -9.03 11.90
CA ALA A 479 26.37 -8.83 13.35
C ALA A 479 25.05 -8.22 13.83
N ASN A 480 24.55 -7.19 13.15
CA ASN A 480 23.23 -6.60 13.43
C ASN A 480 22.08 -7.59 13.26
N HIS A 481 22.19 -8.53 12.32
CA HIS A 481 21.18 -9.56 12.14
C HIS A 481 21.13 -10.51 13.35
N TYR A 482 22.26 -11.04 13.79
CA TYR A 482 22.31 -11.91 14.96
C TYR A 482 21.94 -11.20 16.26
N LEU A 483 22.26 -9.90 16.38
CA LEU A 483 21.79 -9.07 17.49
C LEU A 483 20.26 -9.03 17.56
N LYS A 484 19.56 -8.88 16.42
CA LYS A 484 18.09 -8.90 16.36
C LYS A 484 17.47 -10.25 16.68
N LEU A 485 18.19 -11.35 16.43
CA LEU A 485 17.76 -12.71 16.78
C LEU A 485 18.09 -13.08 18.24
N GLU A 486 18.60 -12.14 19.05
CA GLU A 486 19.09 -12.36 20.42
C GLU A 486 20.22 -13.41 20.50
N GLN A 487 20.89 -13.68 19.36
CA GLN A 487 22.04 -14.58 19.29
C GLN A 487 23.33 -13.80 19.59
N LEU A 488 23.39 -13.22 20.80
CA LEU A 488 24.39 -12.23 21.22
C LEU A 488 25.84 -12.74 21.16
N LYS A 489 26.04 -14.05 21.34
CA LYS A 489 27.36 -14.68 21.21
C LYS A 489 27.89 -14.61 19.78
N LEU A 490 27.08 -15.02 18.80
CA LEU A 490 27.47 -14.98 17.38
C LEU A 490 27.63 -13.53 16.89
N ALA A 491 26.75 -12.62 17.34
CA ALA A 491 26.89 -11.19 17.06
C ALA A 491 28.24 -10.65 17.57
N PHE A 492 28.66 -11.04 18.77
CA PHE A 492 29.95 -10.65 19.34
C PHE A 492 31.13 -11.24 18.56
N GLU A 493 31.07 -12.52 18.17
CA GLU A 493 32.11 -13.16 17.37
C GLU A 493 32.34 -12.42 16.03
N ILE A 494 31.26 -12.06 15.33
CA ILE A 494 31.36 -11.30 14.06
C ILE A 494 31.85 -9.87 14.31
N ALA A 495 31.40 -9.22 15.38
CA ALA A 495 31.84 -7.87 15.73
C ALA A 495 33.35 -7.79 15.98
N GLN A 496 33.98 -8.89 16.42
CA GLN A 496 35.43 -8.94 16.58
C GLN A 496 36.18 -8.89 15.25
N LEU A 497 35.58 -9.40 14.17
CA LEU A 497 36.17 -9.44 12.82
C LEU A 497 36.12 -8.09 12.11
N ILE A 498 35.33 -7.12 12.59
CA ILE A 498 35.23 -5.79 11.99
C ILE A 498 36.54 -5.01 12.23
N THR A 499 37.19 -4.55 11.16
CA THR A 499 38.45 -3.77 11.24
C THR A 499 38.18 -2.29 11.51
N ASN A 500 37.11 -1.73 10.93
CA ASN A 500 36.73 -0.33 11.14
C ASN A 500 36.38 -0.06 12.61
N VAL A 501 37.18 0.80 13.25
CA VAL A 501 37.07 1.12 14.68
C VAL A 501 35.70 1.70 15.07
N LYS A 502 35.13 2.55 14.22
CA LYS A 502 33.85 3.20 14.49
C LYS A 502 32.72 2.18 14.44
N ASP A 503 32.61 1.44 13.34
CA ASP A 503 31.57 0.44 13.14
C ASP A 503 31.65 -0.68 14.19
N LYS A 504 32.87 -1.14 14.51
CA LYS A 504 33.12 -2.11 15.59
C LYS A 504 32.65 -1.60 16.94
N SER A 505 32.92 -0.33 17.27
CA SER A 505 32.52 0.26 18.55
C SER A 505 31.00 0.38 18.67
N GLU A 506 30.31 0.79 17.61
CA GLU A 506 28.84 0.90 17.57
C GLU A 506 28.15 -0.47 17.77
N ILE A 507 28.61 -1.50 17.05
CA ILE A 507 28.06 -2.86 17.18
C ILE A 507 28.31 -3.43 18.60
N LEU A 508 29.54 -3.31 19.12
CA LEU A 508 29.87 -3.83 20.45
C LEU A 508 29.11 -3.12 21.56
N GLU A 509 28.87 -1.81 21.43
CA GLU A 509 28.00 -1.09 22.36
C GLU A 509 26.57 -1.64 22.33
N ALA A 510 26.00 -1.87 21.14
CA ALA A 510 24.65 -2.41 21.01
C ALA A 510 24.54 -3.82 21.63
N ILE A 511 25.54 -4.68 21.43
CA ILE A 511 25.59 -6.02 22.03
C ILE A 511 25.71 -5.93 23.57
N ALA A 512 26.57 -5.05 24.10
CA ALA A 512 26.73 -4.88 25.54
C ALA A 512 25.43 -4.40 26.21
N ARG A 513 24.71 -3.46 25.59
CA ARG A 513 23.39 -3.01 26.06
C ARG A 513 22.36 -4.14 26.05
N SER A 514 22.34 -4.98 25.01
CA SER A 514 21.41 -6.10 24.94
C SER A 514 21.67 -7.17 26.01
N TYR A 515 22.95 -7.45 26.34
CA TYR A 515 23.27 -8.31 27.50
C TYR A 515 22.83 -7.69 28.84
N ASP A 516 22.95 -6.36 29.00
CA ASP A 516 22.48 -5.63 30.19
C ASP A 516 20.97 -5.73 30.37
N GLU A 517 20.22 -5.52 29.29
CA GLU A 517 18.75 -5.67 29.26
C GLU A 517 18.29 -7.10 29.58
N SER A 518 19.10 -8.09 29.20
CA SER A 518 18.86 -9.52 29.49
C SER A 518 19.29 -9.93 30.92
N GLY A 519 19.82 -9.00 31.72
CA GLY A 519 20.30 -9.26 33.09
C GLY A 519 21.67 -9.96 33.16
N GLU A 520 22.36 -10.13 32.03
CA GLU A 520 23.67 -10.78 31.93
C GLU A 520 24.82 -9.77 32.12
N TYR A 521 24.78 -9.02 33.22
CA TYR A 521 25.70 -7.92 33.53
C TYR A 521 27.20 -8.25 33.39
N PRO A 522 27.70 -9.42 33.81
CA PRO A 522 29.12 -9.77 33.64
C PRO A 522 29.52 -9.81 32.16
N LYS A 523 28.65 -10.34 31.29
CA LYS A 523 28.89 -10.40 29.84
C LYS A 523 28.76 -9.02 29.21
N ALA A 524 27.79 -8.21 29.64
CA ALA A 524 27.65 -6.82 29.20
C ALA A 524 28.94 -6.02 29.45
N LYS A 525 29.52 -6.13 30.66
CA LYS A 525 30.78 -5.47 31.02
C LYS A 525 31.97 -6.01 30.21
N GLN A 526 32.04 -7.32 29.99
CA GLN A 526 33.08 -7.94 29.16
C GLN A 526 33.04 -7.43 27.72
N VAL A 527 31.86 -7.35 27.12
CA VAL A 527 31.67 -6.83 25.75
C VAL A 527 32.03 -5.34 25.70
N ALA A 528 31.59 -4.55 26.69
CA ALA A 528 31.92 -3.12 26.77
C ALA A 528 33.44 -2.88 26.84
N GLN A 529 34.19 -3.72 27.55
CA GLN A 529 35.66 -3.64 27.60
C GLN A 529 36.34 -3.88 26.25
N ALA A 530 35.70 -4.63 25.35
CA ALA A 530 36.22 -4.90 24.01
C ALA A 530 36.03 -3.74 23.01
N ILE A 531 35.29 -2.67 23.39
CA ILE A 531 35.04 -1.49 22.52
C ILE A 531 36.36 -0.74 22.28
N PRO A 532 36.88 -0.61 21.05
CA PRO A 532 38.17 0.05 20.81
C PRO A 532 38.19 1.53 21.19
N ASN A 533 37.09 2.27 21.00
CA ASN A 533 36.99 3.68 21.36
C ASN A 533 36.98 3.88 22.89
N THR A 534 38.05 4.45 23.43
CA THR A 534 38.25 4.65 24.89
C THR A 534 37.18 5.50 25.55
N THR A 535 36.73 6.57 24.89
CA THR A 535 35.69 7.47 25.44
C THR A 535 34.35 6.73 25.54
N GLN A 536 33.96 6.06 24.47
CA GLN A 536 32.72 5.28 24.39
C GLN A 536 32.74 4.08 25.36
N ARG A 537 33.87 3.36 25.42
CA ARG A 537 34.14 2.28 26.38
C ARG A 537 33.92 2.74 27.83
N ASN A 538 34.61 3.81 28.23
CA ASN A 538 34.56 4.30 29.62
C ASN A 538 33.17 4.80 30.01
N LEU A 539 32.49 5.48 29.09
CA LEU A 539 31.13 5.94 29.29
C LEU A 539 30.18 4.75 29.49
N LEU A 540 30.24 3.74 28.62
CA LEU A 540 29.37 2.57 28.70
C LEU A 540 29.64 1.74 29.95
N ILE A 541 30.90 1.48 30.30
CA ILE A 541 31.26 0.77 31.53
C ILE A 541 30.69 1.52 32.76
N LYS A 542 30.79 2.85 32.79
CA LYS A 542 30.23 3.65 33.88
C LYS A 542 28.72 3.51 33.98
N LEU A 543 28.01 3.53 32.85
CA LEU A 543 26.56 3.32 32.80
C LEU A 543 26.16 1.92 33.31
N LEU A 544 26.87 0.88 32.88
CA LEU A 544 26.63 -0.51 33.31
C LEU A 544 26.90 -0.71 34.81
N THR A 545 27.93 -0.04 35.36
CA THR A 545 28.21 -0.10 36.81
C THR A 545 27.16 0.63 37.64
N CYS A 546 26.60 1.74 37.15
CA CYS A 546 25.52 2.45 37.82
C CYS A 546 24.18 1.68 37.76
N ALA A 547 23.94 0.91 36.70
CA ALA A 547 22.78 0.04 36.59
C ALA A 547 22.84 -1.14 37.57
N SER A 548 24.03 -1.73 37.78
CA SER A 548 24.23 -2.86 38.71
C SER A 548 24.06 -2.50 40.20
N SER A 549 24.16 -1.21 40.56
CA SER A 549 24.03 -0.71 41.94
C SER A 549 22.61 -0.21 42.29
N SER A 550 21.67 -0.22 41.34
CA SER A 550 20.27 0.09 41.57
C SER A 550 19.42 -1.14 41.20
N PRO A 551 18.87 -1.89 42.18
CA PRO A 551 18.06 -3.05 41.86
C PRO A 551 16.79 -2.58 41.14
N ARG A 552 16.74 -2.74 39.81
CA ARG A 552 15.48 -2.71 39.06
C ARG A 552 14.67 -3.92 39.51
N LYS A 553 13.80 -3.71 40.51
CA LYS A 553 12.71 -4.64 40.81
C LYS A 553 11.84 -4.73 39.56
N TYR A 554 11.89 -5.87 38.89
CA TYR A 554 10.86 -6.32 37.97
C TYR A 554 9.72 -6.96 38.76
#